data_AF-A0A3D5KMH1-F1
#
_entry.id   AF-A0A3D5KMH1-F1
#
_cell.length_a   1.000
_cell.length_b   1.000
_cell.length_c   1.000
_cell.angle_alpha   90.00
_cell.angle_beta   90.00
_cell.angle_gamma   90.00
#
_symmetry.space_group_name_H-M   'P 1'
#
loop_
_entity.id
_entity.type
_entity.pdbx_description
1 polymer ?
#
loop_
_entity_poly.entity_id
_entity_poly.type
_entity_poly.pdbx_seq_one_letter_code
_entity_poly.pdbx_strand_id
1 'polypeptide(L)'
;MEKRWLYQTLPPINEINELGKQLNINSYLTAILLQRGINDFETAKKFFRPSLDQLHDPFLMQDMEAAVNRIKSAIDNSERILVYGDYDVDGVT
;
A
#
# COMPACT_ATOMS: atom_id res chain seq x y z
N MET A 1 -3.67 21.31 25.80
CA MET A 1 -4.36 20.50 24.78
C MET A 1 -4.63 19.14 25.41
N GLU A 2 -5.89 18.79 25.67
CA GLU A 2 -6.22 17.49 26.26
C GLU A 2 -6.10 16.38 25.22
N LYS A 3 -5.43 15.29 25.58
CA LYS A 3 -5.32 14.11 24.72
C LYS A 3 -6.52 13.21 24.95
N ARG A 4 -7.19 12.82 23.87
CA ARG A 4 -8.31 11.88 23.89
C ARG A 4 -7.89 10.57 23.23
N TRP A 5 -8.06 9.47 23.95
CA TRP A 5 -7.88 8.13 23.40
C TRP A 5 -9.16 7.71 22.67
N LEU A 6 -9.01 7.22 21.45
CA LEU A 6 -10.10 6.67 20.65
C LEU A 6 -9.82 5.19 20.43
N TYR A 7 -10.77 4.35 20.85
CA TYR A 7 -10.71 2.92 20.63
C TYR A 7 -11.61 2.58 19.44
N GLN A 8 -11.09 1.77 18.51
CA GLN A 8 -11.94 1.16 17.51
C GLN A 8 -12.81 0.07 18.14
N THR A 9 -14.02 -0.09 17.61
CA THR A 9 -14.92 -1.16 18.03
C THR A 9 -14.30 -2.52 17.77
N LEU A 10 -14.44 -3.44 18.73
CA LEU A 10 -13.98 -4.81 18.54
C LEU A 10 -14.89 -5.51 17.52
N PRO A 11 -14.32 -6.22 16.54
CA PRO A 11 -15.08 -7.05 15.61
C PRO A 11 -15.81 -8.20 16.34
N PRO A 12 -16.86 -8.77 15.75
CA PRO A 12 -17.56 -9.93 16.29
C PRO A 12 -16.61 -11.12 16.54
N ILE A 13 -16.78 -11.82 17.67
CA ILE A 13 -15.86 -12.88 18.07
C ILE A 13 -15.86 -14.09 17.11
N ASN A 14 -16.98 -14.34 16.44
CA ASN A 14 -17.09 -15.36 15.40
C ASN A 14 -16.19 -15.03 14.21
N GLU A 15 -16.20 -13.79 13.71
CA GLU A 15 -15.34 -13.36 12.60
C GLU A 15 -13.85 -13.44 12.98
N ILE A 16 -13.51 -13.04 14.20
CA ILE A 16 -12.15 -13.16 14.76
C ILE A 16 -11.69 -14.63 14.78
N ASN A 17 -12.55 -15.54 15.23
CA ASN A 17 -12.20 -16.95 15.33
C ASN A 17 -12.12 -17.62 13.95
N GLU A 18 -13.03 -17.29 13.03
CA GLU A 18 -13.06 -17.83 11.68
C GLU A 18 -11.82 -17.42 10.88
N LEU A 19 -11.54 -16.11 10.79
CA LEU A 19 -10.38 -15.61 10.07
C LEU A 19 -9.05 -16.02 10.76
N GLY A 20 -9.01 -16.01 12.09
CA GLY A 20 -7.83 -16.41 12.85
C GLY A 20 -7.45 -17.87 12.62
N LYS A 21 -8.45 -18.76 12.51
CA LYS A 21 -8.24 -20.18 12.18
C LYS A 21 -7.73 -20.35 10.74
N GLN A 22 -8.27 -19.60 9.77
CA GLN A 22 -7.84 -19.65 8.37
C GLN A 22 -6.39 -19.19 8.20
N LEU A 23 -6.00 -18.13 8.93
CA LEU A 23 -4.67 -17.53 8.87
C LEU A 23 -3.66 -18.19 9.81
N ASN A 24 -4.12 -19.06 10.72
CA ASN A 24 -3.32 -19.66 11.79
C ASN A 24 -2.58 -18.62 12.64
N ILE A 25 -3.31 -17.58 13.08
CA ILE A 25 -2.81 -16.50 13.93
C ILE A 25 -3.71 -16.30 15.16
N ASN A 26 -3.23 -15.57 16.16
CA ASN A 26 -4.00 -15.33 17.38
C ASN A 26 -5.17 -14.34 17.16
N SER A 27 -6.11 -14.32 18.12
CA SER A 27 -7.32 -13.49 18.08
C SER A 27 -7.03 -12.00 18.10
N TYR A 28 -5.97 -11.54 18.77
CA TYR A 28 -5.59 -10.12 18.83
C TYR A 28 -5.13 -9.61 17.47
N LEU A 29 -4.25 -10.36 16.78
CA LEU A 29 -3.81 -10.02 15.43
C LEU A 29 -4.98 -10.05 14.46
N THR A 30 -5.88 -11.03 14.60
CA THR A 30 -7.07 -11.11 13.74
C THR A 30 -8.02 -9.93 13.94
N ALA A 31 -8.27 -9.52 15.18
CA ALA A 31 -9.08 -8.34 15.48
C ALA A 31 -8.49 -7.06 14.85
N ILE A 32 -7.16 -6.92 14.89
CA ILE A 32 -6.42 -5.80 14.30
C ILE A 32 -6.52 -5.79 12.76
N LEU A 33 -6.55 -6.97 12.12
CA LEU A 33 -6.74 -7.11 10.67
C LEU A 33 -8.16 -6.72 10.24
N LEU A 34 -9.16 -7.23 10.94
CA LEU A 34 -10.58 -6.88 10.70
C LEU A 34 -10.82 -5.37 10.88
N GLN A 35 -10.22 -4.75 11.90
CA GLN A 35 -10.26 -3.29 12.10
C GLN A 35 -9.55 -2.49 10.98
N ARG A 36 -8.67 -3.12 10.22
CA ARG A 36 -8.01 -2.54 9.03
C ARG A 36 -8.76 -2.82 7.72
N GLY A 37 -9.93 -3.47 7.80
CA GLY A 37 -10.72 -3.87 6.64
C GLY A 37 -10.19 -5.12 5.92
N ILE A 38 -9.28 -5.86 6.54
CA ILE A 38 -8.75 -7.12 6.02
C ILE A 38 -9.65 -8.24 6.55
N ASN A 39 -10.67 -8.57 5.76
CA ASN A 39 -11.80 -9.39 6.23
C ASN A 39 -11.78 -10.84 5.74
N ASP A 40 -10.83 -11.19 4.87
CA ASP A 40 -10.75 -12.51 4.27
C ASP A 40 -9.29 -12.97 4.09
N PHE A 41 -9.14 -14.27 3.85
CA PHE A 41 -7.84 -14.92 3.69
C PHE A 41 -7.02 -14.36 2.52
N GLU A 42 -7.64 -14.08 1.37
CA GLU A 42 -6.92 -13.62 0.18
C GLU A 42 -6.42 -12.18 0.37
N THR A 43 -7.25 -11.29 0.93
CA THR A 43 -6.82 -9.94 1.28
C THR A 43 -5.70 -9.95 2.32
N ALA A 44 -5.80 -10.80 3.34
CA ALA A 44 -4.74 -10.96 4.33
C ALA A 44 -3.45 -11.51 3.72
N LYS A 45 -3.56 -12.50 2.81
CA LYS A 45 -2.41 -13.06 2.09
C LYS A 45 -1.71 -12.01 1.24
N LYS A 46 -2.46 -11.19 0.49
CA LYS A 46 -1.91 -10.07 -0.29
C LYS A 46 -1.21 -9.05 0.61
N PHE A 47 -1.80 -8.74 1.77
CA PHE A 47 -1.19 -7.82 2.73
C PHE A 47 0.13 -8.33 3.31
N PHE A 48 0.20 -9.62 3.71
CA PHE A 48 1.43 -10.19 4.29
C PHE A 48 2.48 -10.60 3.25
N ARG A 49 2.06 -10.84 2.01
CA ARG A 49 2.90 -11.31 0.91
C ARG A 49 2.59 -10.50 -0.35
N PRO A 50 2.89 -9.19 -0.36
CA PRO A 50 2.68 -8.37 -1.54
C PRO A 50 3.65 -8.83 -2.64
N SER A 51 3.24 -8.62 -3.89
CA SER A 51 4.02 -8.95 -5.07
C SER A 51 3.92 -7.84 -6.12
N LEU A 52 4.93 -7.71 -6.99
CA LEU A 52 4.99 -6.61 -7.96
C LEU A 52 3.83 -6.62 -8.97
N ASP A 53 3.24 -7.79 -9.26
CA ASP A 53 2.05 -7.93 -10.10
C ASP A 53 0.78 -7.31 -9.47
N GLN A 54 0.83 -6.95 -8.18
CA GLN A 54 -0.26 -6.27 -7.49
C GLN A 54 -0.15 -4.74 -7.56
N LEU A 55 0.93 -4.20 -8.12
CA LEU A 55 1.05 -2.77 -8.35
C LEU A 55 0.00 -2.29 -9.34
N HIS A 56 -0.54 -1.10 -9.10
CA HIS A 56 -1.40 -0.44 -10.09
C HIS A 56 -0.63 -0.19 -11.38
N ASP A 57 -1.35 -0.21 -12.50
CA ASP A 57 -0.79 0.24 -13.77
C ASP A 57 -0.30 1.69 -13.63
N PRO A 58 1.01 1.96 -13.83
CA PRO A 58 1.56 3.31 -13.72
C PRO A 58 0.88 4.32 -14.65
N PHE A 59 0.33 3.87 -15.79
CA PHE A 59 -0.39 4.73 -16.75
C PHE A 59 -1.74 5.25 -16.23
N LEU A 60 -2.21 4.74 -15.09
CA LEU A 60 -3.37 5.32 -14.40
C LEU A 60 -3.02 6.63 -13.68
N MET A 61 -1.74 6.92 -13.46
CA MET A 61 -1.30 8.19 -12.91
C MET A 61 -1.47 9.29 -13.96
N GLN A 62 -2.01 10.43 -13.53
CA GLN A 62 -2.20 11.59 -14.41
C GLN A 62 -0.89 11.96 -15.11
N ASP A 63 -0.97 12.24 -16.41
CA ASP A 63 0.13 12.67 -17.27
C ASP A 63 1.31 11.69 -17.40
N MET A 64 1.15 10.43 -16.95
CA MET A 64 2.23 9.42 -17.06
C MET A 64 2.66 9.18 -18.51
N GLU A 65 1.71 9.06 -19.44
CA GLU A 65 2.03 8.86 -20.86
C GLU A 65 2.81 10.05 -21.45
N ALA A 66 2.39 11.28 -21.12
CA ALA A 66 3.08 12.49 -21.56
C ALA A 66 4.50 12.58 -20.98
N ALA A 67 4.68 12.24 -19.70
CA ALA A 67 5.98 12.23 -19.04
C ALA A 67 6.94 11.20 -19.68
N VAL A 68 6.47 9.97 -19.91
CA VAL A 68 7.26 8.92 -20.57
C VAL A 68 7.68 9.36 -21.97
N ASN A 69 6.76 9.92 -22.76
CA ASN A 69 7.07 10.39 -24.11
C ASN A 69 8.10 11.53 -24.09
N ARG A 70 7.97 12.50 -23.17
CA ARG A 70 8.91 13.61 -23.03
C ARG A 70 10.33 13.14 -22.68
N ILE A 71 10.45 12.17 -21.77
CA ILE A 71 11.73 11.60 -21.35
C ILE A 71 12.37 10.79 -22.49
N LYS A 72 11.59 9.96 -23.20
CA LYS A 72 12.09 9.22 -24.38
C LYS A 72 12.65 10.17 -25.44
N SER A 73 11.92 11.24 -25.78
CA SER A 73 12.42 12.24 -26.73
C SER A 73 13.71 12.94 -26.25
N ALA A 74 13.85 13.23 -24.96
CA ALA A 74 15.08 13.79 -24.41
C ALA A 74 16.27 12.85 -24.61
N ILE A 75 16.06 11.54 -24.37
CA ILE A 75 17.08 10.51 -24.55
C ILE A 75 17.47 10.39 -26.03
N ASP A 76 16.48 10.28 -26.93
CA ASP A 76 16.71 10.15 -28.37
C ASP A 76 17.48 11.35 -28.95
N ASN A 77 17.22 12.54 -28.42
CA ASN A 77 17.87 13.79 -28.82
C ASN A 77 19.17 14.09 -28.05
N SER A 78 19.60 13.22 -27.12
CA SER A 78 20.76 13.45 -26.25
C SER A 78 20.69 14.77 -25.46
N GLU A 79 19.49 15.16 -25.02
CA GLU A 79 19.27 16.32 -24.18
C GLU A 79 19.84 16.09 -22.77
N ARG A 80 20.26 17.18 -22.10
CA ARG A 80 20.66 17.12 -20.69
C ARG A 80 19.41 16.97 -19.82
N ILE A 81 19.39 15.93 -18.98
CA ILE A 81 18.33 15.67 -18.01
C ILE A 81 18.86 15.97 -16.61
N LEU A 82 18.15 16.82 -15.87
CA LEU A 82 18.39 17.06 -14.44
C LEU A 82 17.31 16.36 -13.64
N VAL A 83 17.71 15.47 -12.73
CA VAL A 83 16.81 14.90 -11.72
C VAL A 83 16.91 15.78 -10.48
N TYR A 84 15.82 16.43 -10.12
CA TYR A 84 15.73 17.31 -8.96
C TYR A 84 14.71 16.73 -7.98
N GLY A 85 15.20 16.13 -6.90
CA GLY A 85 14.40 15.51 -5.84
C GLY A 85 14.28 16.37 -4.59
N ASP A 86 13.37 16.01 -3.70
CA ASP A 86 13.24 16.60 -2.37
C ASP A 86 14.28 15.97 -1.40
N TYR A 87 14.50 16.60 -0.25
CA TYR A 87 15.53 16.19 0.72
C TYR A 87 15.12 15.06 1.66
N ASP A 88 13.88 14.57 1.56
CA ASP A 88 13.41 13.45 2.37
C ASP A 88 13.96 12.10 1.87
N VAL A 89 13.80 11.05 2.67
CA VAL A 89 14.38 9.72 2.36
C VAL A 89 13.82 9.15 1.06
N ASP A 90 12.55 9.43 0.78
CA ASP A 90 11.86 8.97 -0.43
C ASP A 90 12.35 9.73 -1.66
N GLY A 91 12.63 11.04 -1.56
CA GLY A 91 13.11 11.88 -2.66
C GLY A 91 14.58 11.71 -3.03
N VAL A 92 15.39 11.09 -2.15
CA VAL A 92 16.83 10.86 -2.36
C VAL A 92 17.15 9.48 -2.96
N THR A 93 16.25 8.49 -2.83
CA THR A 93 16.49 7.08 -3.22
C THR A 93 16.13 6.79 -4.67
#